data_AF-A0A7J2RD80-F1
#
_entry.id   AF-A0A7J2RD80-F1
#
_cell.length_a   1.000
_cell.length_b   1.000
_cell.length_c   1.000
_cell.angle_alpha   90.00
_cell.angle_beta   90.00
_cell.angle_gamma   90.00
#
_symmetry.space_group_name_H-M   'P 1'
#
loop_
_entity.id
_entity.type
_entity.pdbx_description
1 polymer ?
#
loop_
_entity_poly.entity_id
_entity_poly.type
_entity_poly.pdbx_seq_one_letter_code
_entity_poly.pdbx_strand_id
1 'polypeptide(L)'
;MSYLKVLQNGTMLEQEALNEIIQHGISKVEDLENIEVDKLHHHLYNEDYFINGYYKAEQFLNKTNVFWAIKTIQEYDKDLYGECLIDFGDSEKVANMLAYIIGEEILNECEVISSNQGESLSKKQIKKLGKELTEML
;
A
#
# COMPACT_ATOMS: atom_id res chain seq x y z
N MET A 1 -8.00 0.17 -13.88
CA MET A 1 -8.53 1.38 -13.18
C MET A 1 -7.60 1.59 -12.01
N SER A 2 -7.07 2.79 -11.75
CA SER A 2 -6.15 2.99 -10.62
C SER A 2 -6.94 2.93 -9.31
N TYR A 3 -6.57 2.02 -8.43
CA TYR A 3 -7.19 1.84 -7.12
C TYR A 3 -6.88 3.01 -6.19
N LEU A 4 -5.67 3.57 -6.28
CA LEU A 4 -5.25 4.80 -5.60
C LEU A 4 -6.17 5.96 -5.91
N LYS A 5 -6.49 6.18 -7.19
CA LYS A 5 -7.38 7.28 -7.61
C LYS A 5 -8.81 7.13 -7.09
N VAL A 6 -9.26 5.91 -6.80
CA VAL A 6 -10.57 5.69 -6.18
C VAL A 6 -10.58 6.27 -4.76
N LEU A 7 -9.56 5.97 -3.95
CA LEU A 7 -9.47 6.50 -2.58
C LEU A 7 -9.18 8.00 -2.56
N GLN A 8 -8.27 8.49 -3.41
CA GLN A 8 -7.93 9.91 -3.50
C GLN A 8 -9.15 10.79 -3.82
N ASN A 9 -10.02 10.33 -4.72
CA ASN A 9 -11.24 11.05 -5.11
C ASN A 9 -12.47 10.59 -4.33
N GLY A 10 -12.28 9.75 -3.31
CA GLY A 10 -13.33 9.16 -2.51
C GLY A 10 -13.88 10.13 -1.46
N THR A 11 -14.71 9.57 -0.60
CA THR A 11 -15.20 10.21 0.62
C THR A 11 -14.07 10.58 1.58
N MET A 12 -14.36 11.41 2.58
CA MET A 12 -13.40 11.76 3.63
C MET A 12 -12.84 10.52 4.35
N LEU A 13 -13.67 9.50 4.59
CA LEU A 13 -13.23 8.25 5.20
C LEU A 13 -12.29 7.45 4.27
N GLU A 14 -12.57 7.42 2.97
CA GLU A 14 -11.70 6.74 2.00
C GLU A 14 -10.34 7.44 1.88
N GLN A 15 -10.32 8.78 1.98
CA GLN A 15 -9.08 9.56 2.06
C GLN A 15 -8.34 9.31 3.39
N GLU A 16 -9.05 9.17 4.51
CA GLU A 16 -8.44 8.77 5.80
C GLU A 16 -7.80 7.37 5.70
N ALA A 17 -8.46 6.42 5.05
CA ALA A 17 -7.89 5.08 4.82
C ALA A 17 -6.62 5.14 3.96
N LEU A 18 -6.62 5.95 2.88
CA LEU A 18 -5.43 6.17 2.07
C LEU A 18 -4.30 6.78 2.90
N ASN A 19 -4.60 7.78 3.71
CA ASN A 19 -3.61 8.44 4.58
C ASN A 19 -2.99 7.45 5.57
N GLU A 20 -3.75 6.50 6.11
CA GLU A 20 -3.20 5.44 6.97
C GLU A 20 -2.18 4.56 6.24
N ILE A 21 -2.44 4.19 4.98
CA ILE A 21 -1.52 3.39 4.15
C ILE A 21 -0.24 4.18 3.82
N ILE A 22 -0.37 5.48 3.52
CA ILE A 22 0.77 6.37 3.25
C ILE A 22 1.61 6.54 4.52
N GLN A 23 0.98 6.81 5.67
CA GLN A 23 1.66 6.96 6.96
C GLN A 23 2.42 5.70 7.36
N HIS A 24 1.85 4.51 7.10
CA HIS A 24 2.55 3.25 7.30
C HIS A 24 3.82 3.16 6.45
N GLY A 25 3.73 3.51 5.16
CA GLY A 25 4.90 3.57 4.27
C GLY A 25 5.96 4.54 4.78
N ILE A 26 5.59 5.77 5.13
CA ILE A 26 6.49 6.79 5.70
C ILE A 26 7.20 6.24 6.93
N SER A 27 6.45 5.66 7.87
CA SER A 27 6.98 5.17 9.15
C SER A 27 8.08 4.12 9.00
N LYS A 28 8.08 3.38 7.88
CA LYS A 28 9.04 2.32 7.60
C LYS A 28 10.18 2.76 6.69
N VAL A 29 9.95 3.71 5.78
CA VAL A 29 10.96 4.18 4.82
C VAL A 29 12.14 4.84 5.53
N GLU A 30 11.93 5.52 6.66
CA GLU A 30 12.99 6.29 7.34
C GLU A 30 14.18 5.44 7.84
N ASP A 31 13.92 4.17 8.19
CA ASP A 31 14.93 3.25 8.73
C ASP A 31 15.68 2.45 7.66
N LEU A 32 15.33 2.64 6.37
CA LEU A 32 15.92 1.86 5.28
C LEU A 32 17.28 2.38 4.84
N GLU A 33 18.13 1.46 4.41
CA GLU A 33 19.38 1.75 3.72
C GLU A 33 19.69 0.65 2.70
N ASN A 34 20.07 1.05 1.48
CA ASN A 34 20.52 0.15 0.42
C ASN A 34 19.52 -0.96 0.04
N ILE A 35 18.26 -0.59 -0.13
CA ILE A 35 17.19 -1.49 -0.57
C ILE A 35 16.98 -1.41 -2.09
N GLU A 36 16.89 -2.57 -2.75
CA GLU A 36 16.52 -2.65 -4.17
C GLU A 36 15.09 -2.17 -4.39
N VAL A 37 14.86 -1.37 -5.43
CA VAL A 37 13.53 -0.84 -5.77
C VAL A 37 12.50 -1.97 -5.89
N ASP A 38 12.86 -3.08 -6.53
CA ASP A 38 11.97 -4.22 -6.76
C ASP A 38 11.58 -4.94 -5.45
N LYS A 39 12.34 -4.76 -4.37
CA LYS A 39 12.06 -5.34 -3.04
C LYS A 39 11.36 -4.36 -2.10
N LEU A 40 11.37 -3.07 -2.42
CA LEU A 40 10.89 -2.01 -1.54
C LEU A 40 9.42 -2.19 -1.19
N HIS A 41 8.58 -2.42 -2.18
CA HIS A 41 7.13 -2.58 -1.97
C HIS A 41 6.81 -3.74 -1.02
N HIS A 42 7.40 -4.90 -1.29
CA HIS A 42 7.27 -6.09 -0.45
C HIS A 42 7.74 -5.83 0.98
N HIS A 43 8.88 -5.16 1.14
CA HIS A 43 9.43 -4.84 2.45
C HIS A 43 8.50 -3.92 3.26
N LEU A 44 7.94 -2.89 2.63
CA LEU A 44 7.07 -1.93 3.31
C LEU A 44 5.70 -2.52 3.68
N TYR A 45 5.10 -3.30 2.77
CA TYR A 45 3.69 -3.67 2.85
C TYR A 45 3.39 -5.17 3.00
N ASN A 46 4.41 -6.04 2.99
CA ASN A 46 4.21 -7.50 3.12
C ASN A 46 5.08 -8.19 4.17
N GLU A 47 6.31 -7.71 4.43
CA GLU A 47 7.17 -8.33 5.46
C GLU A 47 6.70 -8.04 6.89
N ASP A 48 6.12 -6.87 7.12
CA ASP A 48 5.53 -6.50 8.40
C ASP A 48 4.12 -5.94 8.18
N TYR A 49 3.18 -6.50 8.94
CA TYR A 49 1.75 -6.26 8.76
C TYR A 49 1.41 -4.77 8.88
N PHE A 50 0.64 -4.27 7.93
CA PHE A 50 0.00 -2.96 8.02
C PHE A 50 -0.93 -2.88 9.24
N ILE A 51 -1.74 -3.91 9.45
CA ILE A 51 -2.65 -3.99 10.59
C ILE A 51 -2.59 -5.37 11.22
N ASN A 52 -2.46 -5.38 12.56
CA ASN A 52 -2.66 -6.53 13.42
C ASN A 52 -3.89 -6.32 14.32
N GLY A 53 -4.76 -7.32 14.42
CA GLY A 53 -5.99 -7.35 15.20
C GLY A 53 -7.26 -7.15 14.35
N TYR A 54 -8.12 -8.17 14.32
CA TYR A 54 -9.42 -8.18 13.61
C TYR A 54 -10.23 -6.89 13.77
N TYR A 55 -10.39 -6.39 15.00
CA TYR A 55 -11.15 -5.16 15.25
C TYR A 55 -10.55 -3.95 14.51
N LYS A 56 -9.23 -3.78 14.55
CA LYS A 56 -8.58 -2.65 13.85
C LYS A 56 -8.70 -2.79 12.34
N ALA A 57 -8.59 -4.02 11.84
CA ALA A 57 -8.74 -4.31 10.43
C ALA A 57 -10.16 -4.01 9.94
N GLU A 58 -11.18 -4.40 10.71
CA GLU A 58 -12.58 -4.06 10.43
C GLU A 58 -12.82 -2.55 10.47
N GLN A 59 -12.26 -1.82 11.45
CA GLN A 59 -12.38 -0.35 11.50
C GLN A 59 -11.74 0.32 10.28
N PHE A 60 -10.57 -0.15 9.83
CA PHE A 60 -9.94 0.33 8.61
C PHE A 60 -10.80 0.03 7.38
N LEU A 61 -11.27 -1.22 7.23
CA LEU A 61 -12.10 -1.62 6.09
C LEU A 61 -13.43 -0.85 6.03
N ASN A 62 -14.01 -0.47 7.18
CA ASN A 62 -15.22 0.36 7.23
C ASN A 62 -15.00 1.81 6.75
N LYS A 63 -13.76 2.31 6.77
CA LYS A 63 -13.42 3.61 6.18
C LYS A 63 -13.37 3.53 4.65
N THR A 64 -13.11 2.34 4.14
CA THR A 64 -13.21 2.03 2.71
C THR A 64 -14.62 1.56 2.36
N ASN A 65 -14.92 1.41 1.07
CA ASN A 65 -16.03 0.57 0.66
C ASN A 65 -15.59 -0.91 0.67
N VAL A 66 -16.07 -1.69 1.66
CA VAL A 66 -15.67 -3.10 1.86
C VAL A 66 -15.86 -3.95 0.59
N PHE A 67 -16.94 -3.75 -0.16
CA PHE A 67 -17.16 -4.49 -1.41
C PHE A 67 -16.22 -4.05 -2.52
N TRP A 68 -15.84 -2.77 -2.54
CA TRP A 68 -14.78 -2.31 -3.42
C TRP A 68 -13.44 -2.93 -3.05
N ALA A 69 -13.08 -2.98 -1.76
CA ALA A 69 -11.84 -3.63 -1.30
C ALA A 69 -11.77 -5.11 -1.71
N ILE A 70 -12.86 -5.87 -1.49
CA ILE A 70 -12.97 -7.28 -1.91
C ILE A 70 -12.78 -7.39 -3.42
N LYS A 71 -13.46 -6.56 -4.21
CA LYS A 71 -13.35 -6.58 -5.66
C LYS A 71 -11.93 -6.27 -6.15
N THR A 72 -11.30 -5.23 -5.58
CA THR A 72 -9.91 -4.83 -5.88
C THR A 72 -8.95 -6.00 -5.66
N ILE A 73 -9.06 -6.69 -4.52
CA ILE A 73 -8.21 -7.84 -4.20
C ILE A 73 -8.48 -9.00 -5.17
N GLN A 74 -9.75 -9.29 -5.48
CA GLN A 74 -10.10 -10.35 -6.43
C GLN A 74 -9.58 -10.09 -7.84
N GLU A 75 -9.63 -8.84 -8.32
CA GLU A 75 -9.10 -8.45 -9.63
C GLU A 75 -7.58 -8.58 -9.65
N TYR A 76 -6.91 -8.05 -8.62
CA TYR A 76 -5.45 -8.14 -8.47
C TYR A 76 -4.93 -9.59 -8.46
N ASP A 77 -5.51 -10.46 -7.63
CA ASP A 77 -5.10 -11.86 -7.55
C ASP A 77 -5.35 -12.60 -8.86
N LYS A 78 -6.50 -12.37 -9.51
CA LYS A 78 -6.81 -13.02 -10.80
C LYS A 78 -5.85 -12.59 -11.89
N ASP A 79 -5.45 -11.33 -11.91
CA ASP A 79 -4.49 -10.81 -12.89
C ASP A 79 -3.09 -11.41 -12.70
N LEU A 80 -2.70 -11.74 -11.46
CA LEU A 80 -1.39 -12.34 -11.13
C LEU A 80 -1.37 -13.88 -11.22
N TYR A 81 -2.40 -14.55 -10.71
CA TYR A 81 -2.42 -15.99 -10.47
C TYR A 81 -3.53 -16.73 -11.23
N GLY A 82 -4.45 -16.02 -11.86
CA GLY A 82 -5.62 -16.60 -12.54
C GLY A 82 -6.76 -17.02 -11.60
N GLU A 83 -6.56 -16.94 -10.29
CA GLU A 83 -7.54 -17.26 -9.25
C GLU A 83 -7.37 -16.33 -8.03
N CYS A 84 -8.39 -16.24 -7.18
CA CYS A 84 -8.30 -15.48 -5.94
C CYS A 84 -7.89 -16.40 -4.79
N LEU A 85 -6.83 -16.03 -4.07
CA LEU A 85 -6.21 -16.85 -3.01
C LEU A 85 -6.54 -16.33 -1.60
N ILE A 86 -7.06 -15.10 -1.49
CA ILE A 86 -7.37 -14.46 -0.22
C ILE A 86 -8.66 -15.03 0.41
N ASP A 87 -8.56 -15.35 1.71
CA ASP A 87 -9.71 -15.66 2.55
C ASP A 87 -10.40 -14.38 3.03
N PHE A 88 -11.52 -14.04 2.39
CA PHE A 88 -12.31 -12.84 2.72
C PHE A 88 -13.05 -12.93 4.06
N GLY A 89 -13.04 -14.08 4.75
CA GLY A 89 -13.53 -14.21 6.11
C GLY A 89 -12.58 -13.64 7.17
N ASP A 90 -11.35 -13.31 6.78
CA ASP A 90 -10.30 -12.80 7.66
C ASP A 90 -10.04 -11.31 7.38
N SER A 91 -10.53 -10.43 8.26
CA SER A 91 -10.40 -8.99 8.06
C SER A 91 -8.96 -8.50 8.05
N GLU A 92 -8.05 -9.15 8.78
CA GLU A 92 -6.62 -8.81 8.75
C GLU A 92 -6.03 -9.10 7.36
N LYS A 93 -6.32 -10.27 6.79
CA LYS A 93 -5.85 -10.59 5.42
C LYS A 93 -6.40 -9.60 4.40
N VAL A 94 -7.69 -9.25 4.49
CA VAL A 94 -8.30 -8.30 3.56
C VAL A 94 -7.68 -6.91 3.70
N ALA A 95 -7.51 -6.41 4.93
CA ALA A 95 -6.92 -5.10 5.17
C ALA A 95 -5.45 -5.02 4.72
N ASN A 96 -4.64 -6.03 5.06
CA ASN A 96 -3.24 -6.07 4.67
C ASN A 96 -3.07 -6.24 3.15
N MET A 97 -3.89 -7.06 2.50
CA MET A 97 -3.82 -7.21 1.04
C MET A 97 -4.24 -5.93 0.32
N LEU A 98 -5.27 -5.23 0.82
CA LEU A 98 -5.64 -3.93 0.26
C LEU A 98 -4.50 -2.92 0.41
N ALA A 99 -3.87 -2.85 1.58
CA ALA A 99 -2.73 -1.96 1.82
C ALA A 99 -1.53 -2.32 0.93
N TYR A 100 -1.28 -3.60 0.68
CA TYR A 100 -0.28 -4.07 -0.28
C TYR A 100 -0.57 -3.53 -1.69
N ILE A 101 -1.77 -3.73 -2.22
CA ILE A 101 -2.13 -3.27 -3.57
C ILE A 101 -2.03 -1.74 -3.70
N ILE A 102 -2.58 -1.01 -2.74
CA ILE A 102 -2.54 0.46 -2.77
C ILE A 102 -1.11 0.99 -2.55
N GLY A 103 -0.33 0.35 -1.70
CA GLY A 103 1.08 0.66 -1.49
C GLY A 103 1.92 0.53 -2.76
N GLU A 104 1.59 -0.42 -3.64
CA GLU A 104 2.24 -0.55 -4.95
C GLU A 104 1.96 0.66 -5.83
N GLU A 105 0.68 1.06 -5.93
CA GLU A 105 0.29 2.23 -6.71
C GLU A 105 0.87 3.53 -6.14
N ILE A 106 0.93 3.68 -4.82
CA ILE A 106 1.57 4.83 -4.16
C ILE A 106 3.04 4.96 -4.60
N LEU A 107 3.81 3.86 -4.52
CA LEU A 107 5.23 3.87 -4.90
C LEU A 107 5.42 4.14 -6.40
N ASN A 108 4.51 3.66 -7.24
CA ASN A 108 4.55 3.92 -8.68
C ASN A 108 4.37 5.40 -9.06
N GLU A 109 3.76 6.21 -8.19
CA GLU A 109 3.63 7.66 -8.38
C GLU A 109 4.89 8.44 -7.92
N CYS A 110 5.86 7.79 -7.28
CA CYS A 110 7.08 8.43 -6.79
C CYS A 110 8.16 8.57 -7.90
N GLU A 111 8.69 9.78 -8.08
CA GLU A 111 9.76 10.07 -9.04
C GLU A 111 11.05 9.31 -8.68
N VAL A 112 11.34 9.16 -7.38
CA VAL A 112 12.48 8.36 -6.92
C VAL A 112 12.40 6.92 -7.43
N ILE A 113 11.21 6.33 -7.47
CA ILE A 113 11.05 4.93 -7.87
C ILE A 113 11.25 4.78 -9.38
N SER A 114 10.54 5.58 -10.17
CA SER A 114 10.66 5.56 -11.63
C SER A 114 12.06 5.88 -12.13
N SER A 115 12.81 6.73 -11.42
CA SER A 115 14.18 7.12 -11.81
C SER A 115 15.27 6.10 -11.47
N ASN A 116 14.97 5.05 -10.68
CA ASN A 116 15.98 4.12 -10.14
C ASN A 116 15.55 2.64 -10.25
N GLN A 117 14.70 2.32 -11.23
CA GLN A 117 14.28 0.93 -11.46
C GLN A 117 15.47 0.00 -11.70
N GLY A 118 15.46 -1.18 -11.07
CA GLY A 118 16.56 -2.15 -11.12
C GLY A 118 17.80 -1.75 -10.31
N GLU A 119 17.75 -0.65 -9.55
CA GLU A 119 18.84 -0.19 -8.68
C GLU A 119 18.48 -0.27 -7.19
N SER A 120 19.50 -0.15 -6.33
CA SER A 120 19.34 0.04 -4.90
C SER A 120 19.25 1.52 -4.55
N LEU A 121 18.29 1.89 -3.71
CA LEU A 121 18.15 3.26 -3.21
C LEU A 121 19.20 3.56 -2.13
N SER A 122 19.99 4.60 -2.36
CA SER A 122 20.86 5.20 -1.35
C SER A 122 20.04 5.89 -0.26
N LYS A 123 20.68 6.13 0.90
CA LYS A 123 20.09 6.90 2.00
C LYS A 123 19.55 8.28 1.59
N LYS A 124 20.14 8.91 0.56
CA LYS A 124 19.65 10.19 0.02
C LYS A 124 18.35 10.02 -0.77
N GLN A 125 18.26 8.97 -1.59
CA GLN A 125 17.03 8.64 -2.34
C GLN A 125 15.90 8.20 -1.41
N ILE A 126 16.22 7.41 -0.37
CA ILE A 126 15.25 6.99 0.66
C ILE A 126 14.66 8.21 1.38
N LYS A 127 15.50 9.20 1.76
CA LYS A 127 15.02 10.47 2.31
C LYS A 127 14.17 11.29 1.32
N LYS A 128 14.44 11.20 0.01
CA LYS A 128 13.62 11.87 -1.00
C LYS A 128 12.27 11.15 -1.15
N LEU A 129 12.26 9.82 -1.15
CA LEU A 129 11.04 9.01 -1.15
C LEU A 129 10.14 9.37 0.03
N GLY A 130 10.67 9.42 1.26
CA GLY A 130 9.89 9.82 2.43
C GLY A 130 9.24 11.21 2.30
N LYS A 131 9.91 12.15 1.63
CA LYS A 131 9.33 13.47 1.32
C LYS A 131 8.22 13.38 0.28
N GLU A 132 8.43 12.66 -0.81
CA GLU A 132 7.42 12.44 -1.86
C GLU A 132 6.16 11.80 -1.27
N LEU A 133 6.30 10.79 -0.41
CA LEU A 133 5.19 10.18 0.32
C LEU A 133 4.49 11.17 1.25
N THR A 134 5.25 12.02 1.95
CA THR A 134 4.68 13.05 2.84
C THR A 134 3.90 14.11 2.06
N GLU A 135 4.31 14.43 0.83
CA GLU A 135 3.62 15.38 -0.06
C GLU A 135 2.31 14.83 -0.64
N MET A 136 2.05 13.52 -0.50
CA MET A 136 0.79 12.87 -0.92
C MET A 136 -0.33 12.94 0.13
N LEU A 137 -0.04 13.40 1.35
CA LEU A 137 -1.01 13.61 2.44
C LEU A 137 -1.75 14.94 2.30
#